data_AF-A0A0V0UUF7-F1
#
_entry.id   AF-A0A0V0UUF7-F1
#
_cell.length_a   1.000
_cell.length_b   1.000
_cell.length_c   1.000
_cell.angle_alpha   90.00
_cell.angle_beta   90.00
_cell.angle_gamma   90.00
#
_symmetry.space_group_name_H-M   'P 1'
#
loop_
_entity.id
_entity.type
_entity.pdbx_description
1 polymer ?
#
loop_
_entity_poly.entity_id
_entity_poly.type
_entity_poly.pdbx_seq_one_letter_code
_entity_poly.pdbx_strand_id
1 'polypeptide(L)'
;METFLGIDLGTQQLKAVLTDENLNIVCIEVINYDNELPEFKTVGGVHRAGETVTAPVLMWIKALDNLLHRLKLNGIEFSSIKAISGAAQQHGSVFWKHGAEQILKTLNFRETIVLQQTTVLFGWMLAQQVNAKFWKIAVELAMRTGSVGCERFTGPQIFKKYRKERHIYDSTEHISLISSFLCSVFCGCYASVDFGDASGTNLFNIATFKWDDHCVNVCGKDLRSKLGDCVPSTTSIGFIADYFVKRYGFSPACSVIVFTGDNHSSLAVLCQNSDCLGISLGTSDTLFFWLHEPVPIPSGHVFCNPLQQDAYMDGTRTNIRTLCGCKTWYEFELLVAETPPGNNGFIGIYFDELETSCSIKPGYYRFNVDGKLLQSFASNVEARAILEHQCLSKRMSLENVCLTDEMKHIQVTGGASENSALVQILSDVFNLPVYKIKTAHSAALGGCARAIMFESKNFNFHSENYAELVALPRAFAVEIYNTMICRYKELIKLFTVDQPL
;
A
#
# COMPACT_ATOMS: atom_id res chain seq x y z
N MET A 1 -7.83 16.62 -25.80
CA MET A 1 -7.39 16.76 -24.40
C MET A 1 -6.38 15.68 -24.15
N GLU A 2 -5.22 16.03 -23.60
CA GLU A 2 -4.19 15.04 -23.25
C GLU A 2 -4.61 14.34 -21.95
N THR A 3 -4.34 13.04 -21.84
CA THR A 3 -4.75 12.27 -20.66
C THR A 3 -3.61 11.41 -20.12
N PHE A 4 -3.75 11.02 -18.86
CA PHE A 4 -2.75 10.28 -18.10
C PHE A 4 -3.40 9.07 -17.44
N LEU A 5 -2.84 7.89 -17.68
CA LEU A 5 -3.39 6.63 -17.21
C LEU A 5 -2.64 6.16 -15.96
N GLY A 6 -3.38 5.95 -14.89
CA GLY A 6 -2.91 5.35 -13.65
C GLY A 6 -3.57 4.01 -13.43
N ILE A 7 -2.79 2.96 -13.23
CA ILE A 7 -3.30 1.61 -12.98
C ILE A 7 -2.95 1.17 -11.57
N ASP A 8 -3.85 0.43 -10.92
CA ASP A 8 -3.62 -0.15 -9.60
C ASP A 8 -4.04 -1.62 -9.58
N LEU A 9 -3.04 -2.49 -9.54
CA LEU A 9 -3.20 -3.93 -9.39
C LEU A 9 -3.24 -4.28 -7.90
N GLY A 10 -4.44 -4.17 -7.32
CA GLY A 10 -4.70 -4.52 -5.93
C GLY A 10 -4.92 -6.02 -5.73
N THR A 11 -5.12 -6.43 -4.48
CA THR A 11 -5.34 -7.85 -4.14
C THR A 11 -6.65 -8.40 -4.68
N GLN A 12 -7.73 -7.62 -4.64
CA GLN A 12 -9.09 -8.08 -4.98
C GLN A 12 -9.56 -7.64 -6.37
N GLN A 13 -8.90 -6.64 -6.95
CA GLN A 13 -9.36 -5.96 -8.15
C GLN A 13 -8.23 -5.23 -8.86
N LEU A 14 -8.34 -5.11 -10.18
CA LEU A 14 -7.52 -4.23 -11.02
C LEU A 14 -8.31 -2.96 -11.31
N LYS A 15 -7.71 -1.79 -11.11
CA LYS A 15 -8.34 -0.49 -11.30
C LYS A 15 -7.55 0.35 -12.32
N ALA A 16 -8.25 1.15 -13.11
CA ALA A 16 -7.67 2.24 -13.88
C ALA A 16 -8.36 3.55 -13.55
N VAL A 17 -7.57 4.59 -13.43
CA VAL A 17 -8.01 5.99 -13.38
C VAL A 17 -7.37 6.69 -14.57
N LEU A 18 -8.18 7.44 -15.30
CA LEU A 18 -7.72 8.34 -16.36
C LEU A 18 -8.00 9.77 -15.92
N THR A 19 -7.00 10.64 -15.98
CA THR A 19 -7.15 12.07 -15.67
C THR A 19 -6.70 12.96 -16.82
N ASP A 20 -7.14 14.21 -16.80
CA ASP A 20 -6.46 15.30 -17.51
C ASP A 20 -5.15 15.70 -16.80
N GLU A 21 -4.47 16.71 -17.32
CA GLU A 21 -3.22 17.25 -16.75
C GLU A 21 -3.38 17.91 -15.37
N ASN A 22 -4.61 18.22 -14.94
CA ASN A 22 -4.92 18.87 -13.67
C ASN A 22 -5.40 17.89 -12.59
N LEU A 23 -5.27 16.57 -12.86
CA LEU A 23 -5.82 15.47 -12.05
C LEU A 23 -7.35 15.44 -11.96
N ASN A 24 -8.07 16.09 -12.88
CA ASN A 24 -9.51 15.89 -12.99
C ASN A 24 -9.78 14.51 -13.58
N ILE A 25 -10.61 13.72 -12.90
CA ILE A 25 -10.93 12.35 -13.31
C ILE A 25 -11.83 12.38 -14.56
N VAL A 26 -11.34 11.76 -15.63
CA VAL A 26 -12.05 11.56 -16.90
C VAL A 26 -12.81 10.24 -16.89
N CYS A 27 -12.17 9.18 -16.38
CA CYS A 27 -12.74 7.84 -16.37
C CYS A 27 -12.16 7.01 -15.22
N ILE A 28 -12.98 6.12 -14.67
CA ILE A 28 -12.57 5.09 -13.72
C ILE A 28 -13.12 3.76 -14.24
N GLU A 29 -12.26 2.75 -14.30
CA GLU A 29 -12.65 1.38 -14.63
C GLU A 29 -12.09 0.39 -13.62
N VAL A 30 -12.88 -0.65 -13.31
CA VAL A 30 -12.55 -1.62 -12.26
C VAL A 30 -12.92 -3.03 -12.73
N ILE A 31 -12.02 -3.98 -12.50
CA ILE A 31 -12.24 -5.42 -12.67
C ILE A 31 -12.12 -6.10 -11.31
N ASN A 32 -13.22 -6.61 -10.78
CA ASN A 32 -13.27 -7.39 -9.54
C ASN A 32 -12.98 -8.85 -9.82
N TYR A 33 -11.93 -9.41 -9.21
CA TYR A 33 -11.43 -10.74 -9.58
C TYR A 33 -12.44 -11.86 -9.33
N ASP A 34 -12.98 -11.97 -8.11
CA ASP A 34 -13.86 -13.09 -7.77
C ASP A 34 -15.19 -13.05 -8.54
N ASN A 35 -15.70 -11.85 -8.79
CA ASN A 35 -16.99 -11.66 -9.47
C ASN A 35 -16.88 -11.83 -10.99
N GLU A 36 -15.78 -11.38 -11.57
CA GLU A 36 -15.67 -11.20 -13.03
C GLU A 36 -14.69 -12.18 -13.67
N LEU A 37 -13.86 -12.85 -12.87
CA LEU A 37 -12.93 -13.89 -13.29
C LEU A 37 -13.09 -15.17 -12.43
N PRO A 38 -14.33 -15.67 -12.21
CA PRO A 38 -14.62 -16.75 -11.26
C PRO A 38 -13.92 -18.07 -11.63
N GLU A 39 -13.51 -18.25 -12.89
CA GLU A 39 -12.75 -19.42 -13.35
C GLU A 39 -11.40 -19.61 -12.64
N PHE A 40 -10.83 -18.54 -12.06
CA PHE A 40 -9.61 -18.64 -11.24
C PHE A 40 -9.88 -19.09 -9.81
N LYS A 41 -11.14 -19.19 -9.38
CA LYS A 41 -11.57 -19.75 -8.08
C LYS A 41 -10.90 -19.09 -6.88
N THR A 42 -10.70 -17.78 -6.93
CA THR A 42 -10.17 -16.99 -5.82
C THR A 42 -11.25 -16.62 -4.81
N VAL A 43 -10.83 -16.29 -3.59
CA VAL A 43 -11.68 -15.68 -2.56
C VAL A 43 -10.92 -14.50 -1.95
N GLY A 44 -11.45 -13.29 -2.14
CA GLY A 44 -10.73 -12.04 -1.97
C GLY A 44 -9.54 -11.91 -2.93
N GLY A 45 -9.65 -12.43 -4.16
CA GLY A 45 -8.59 -12.36 -5.17
C GLY A 45 -7.36 -13.24 -4.91
N VAL A 46 -7.41 -14.13 -3.91
CA VAL A 46 -6.31 -15.03 -3.54
C VAL A 46 -6.77 -16.47 -3.32
N HIS A 47 -5.81 -17.40 -3.37
CA HIS A 47 -5.92 -18.77 -2.84
C HIS A 47 -5.23 -18.84 -1.49
N ARG A 48 -5.83 -19.55 -0.53
CA ARG A 48 -5.26 -19.78 0.81
C ARG A 48 -5.07 -21.28 1.03
N ALA A 49 -3.85 -21.66 1.43
CA ALA A 49 -3.48 -23.03 1.77
C ALA A 49 -2.62 -23.01 3.04
N GLY A 50 -3.27 -23.22 4.19
CA GLY A 50 -2.62 -23.01 5.50
C GLY A 50 -2.14 -21.56 5.65
N GLU A 51 -0.86 -21.39 6.00
CA GLU A 51 -0.20 -20.08 6.13
C GLU A 51 0.24 -19.47 4.78
N THR A 52 0.04 -20.18 3.66
CA THR A 52 0.44 -19.71 2.34
C THR A 52 -0.74 -19.08 1.60
N VAL A 53 -0.52 -17.86 1.09
CA VAL A 53 -1.48 -17.10 0.29
C VAL A 53 -0.88 -16.81 -1.09
N THR A 54 -1.61 -17.06 -2.17
CA THR A 54 -1.11 -16.88 -3.55
C THR A 54 -2.18 -16.27 -4.45
N ALA A 55 -1.80 -15.58 -5.53
CA ALA A 55 -2.74 -15.16 -6.57
C ALA A 55 -2.25 -15.63 -7.96
N PRO A 56 -3.14 -16.07 -8.86
CA PRO A 56 -2.74 -16.49 -10.19
C PRO A 56 -2.33 -15.28 -11.04
N VAL A 57 -1.10 -15.25 -11.55
CA VAL A 57 -0.63 -14.15 -12.43
C VAL A 57 -1.49 -14.04 -13.70
N LEU A 58 -2.00 -15.16 -14.20
CA LEU A 58 -2.89 -15.19 -15.37
C LEU A 58 -4.21 -14.46 -15.14
N MET A 59 -4.68 -14.43 -13.89
CA MET A 59 -5.87 -13.66 -13.50
C MET A 59 -5.62 -12.17 -13.70
N TRP A 60 -4.45 -11.67 -13.30
CA TRP A 60 -4.08 -10.26 -13.48
C TRP A 60 -3.94 -9.88 -14.96
N ILE A 61 -3.33 -10.75 -15.77
CA ILE A 61 -3.24 -10.53 -17.22
C ILE A 61 -4.63 -10.50 -17.87
N LYS A 62 -5.51 -11.44 -17.51
CA LYS A 62 -6.88 -11.44 -18.03
C LYS A 62 -7.67 -10.22 -17.56
N ALA A 63 -7.48 -9.80 -16.30
CA ALA A 63 -8.06 -8.58 -15.78
C ALA A 63 -7.61 -7.37 -16.60
N LEU A 64 -6.32 -7.28 -16.93
CA LEU A 64 -5.77 -6.20 -17.76
C LEU A 64 -6.38 -6.18 -19.17
N ASP A 65 -6.48 -7.34 -19.83
CA ASP A 65 -7.14 -7.45 -21.14
C ASP A 65 -8.60 -6.95 -21.07
N ASN A 66 -9.35 -7.35 -20.04
CA ASN A 66 -10.74 -6.94 -19.82
C ASN A 66 -10.86 -5.43 -19.52
N LEU A 67 -9.95 -4.89 -18.70
CA LEU A 67 -9.90 -3.48 -18.32
C LEU A 67 -9.65 -2.59 -19.54
N LEU A 68 -8.62 -2.89 -20.33
CA LEU A 68 -8.31 -2.14 -21.55
C LEU A 68 -9.42 -2.25 -22.59
N HIS A 69 -10.09 -3.41 -22.66
CA HIS A 69 -11.26 -3.56 -23.52
C HIS A 69 -12.43 -2.67 -23.09
N ARG A 70 -12.73 -2.58 -21.78
CA ARG A 70 -13.79 -1.68 -21.27
C ARG A 70 -13.48 -0.22 -21.51
N LEU A 71 -12.24 0.21 -21.25
CA LEU A 71 -11.81 1.57 -21.57
C LEU A 71 -12.07 1.89 -23.06
N LYS A 72 -11.75 0.95 -23.97
CA LYS A 72 -12.07 1.10 -25.40
C LYS A 72 -13.57 1.22 -25.67
N LEU A 73 -14.39 0.38 -25.05
CA LEU A 73 -15.85 0.40 -25.21
C LEU A 73 -16.49 1.68 -24.66
N ASN A 74 -15.90 2.27 -23.62
CA ASN A 74 -16.31 3.56 -23.06
C ASN A 74 -15.87 4.76 -23.91
N GLY A 75 -15.28 4.53 -25.09
CA GLY A 75 -14.88 5.58 -26.01
C GLY A 75 -13.60 6.30 -25.59
N ILE A 76 -12.75 5.69 -24.76
CA ILE A 76 -11.44 6.25 -24.44
C ILE A 76 -10.54 6.21 -25.67
N GLU A 77 -10.15 7.39 -26.12
CA GLU A 77 -9.17 7.59 -27.19
C GLU A 77 -7.76 7.34 -26.66
N PHE A 78 -7.27 6.10 -26.78
CA PHE A 78 -5.93 5.71 -26.32
C PHE A 78 -4.79 6.54 -26.92
N SER A 79 -5.00 7.12 -28.10
CA SER A 79 -4.05 8.03 -28.75
C SER A 79 -3.80 9.33 -27.96
N SER A 80 -4.75 9.71 -27.08
CA SER A 80 -4.65 10.88 -26.21
C SER A 80 -3.84 10.63 -24.93
N ILE A 81 -3.56 9.37 -24.59
CA ILE A 81 -2.81 9.01 -23.38
C ILE A 81 -1.33 9.32 -23.61
N LYS A 82 -0.81 10.30 -22.87
CA LYS A 82 0.58 10.77 -23.00
C LYS A 82 1.57 9.96 -22.21
N ALA A 83 1.17 9.56 -21.01
CA ALA A 83 1.99 8.73 -20.16
C ALA A 83 1.12 7.80 -19.32
N ILE A 84 1.72 6.66 -18.98
CA ILE A 84 1.17 5.67 -18.06
C ILE A 84 2.15 5.47 -16.91
N SER A 85 1.60 5.41 -15.70
CA SER A 85 2.28 4.83 -14.55
C SER A 85 1.27 4.00 -13.75
N GLY A 86 1.71 3.43 -12.64
CA GLY A 86 0.81 2.67 -11.82
C GLY A 86 1.40 2.17 -10.54
N ALA A 87 0.58 1.36 -9.92
CA ALA A 87 0.69 0.81 -8.60
C ALA A 87 0.39 -0.69 -8.65
N ALA A 88 0.95 -1.42 -7.70
CA ALA A 88 0.48 -2.76 -7.39
C ALA A 88 0.61 -3.03 -5.89
N GLN A 89 -0.16 -4.01 -5.42
CA GLN A 89 -0.01 -4.55 -4.07
C GLN A 89 1.46 -4.90 -3.78
N GLN A 90 1.97 -4.42 -2.64
CA GLN A 90 3.40 -4.52 -2.33
C GLN A 90 3.85 -5.94 -2.00
N HIS A 91 5.17 -6.11 -1.99
CA HIS A 91 5.92 -7.27 -1.49
C HIS A 91 5.81 -8.56 -2.33
N GLY A 92 4.69 -8.78 -3.02
CA GLY A 92 4.52 -9.94 -3.89
C GLY A 92 5.56 -9.98 -5.01
N SER A 93 5.93 -11.19 -5.43
CA SER A 93 6.92 -11.42 -6.49
C SER A 93 6.39 -12.32 -7.60
N VAL A 94 6.88 -12.08 -8.81
CA VAL A 94 6.63 -12.87 -10.01
C VAL A 94 7.95 -13.44 -10.51
N PHE A 95 8.00 -14.76 -10.68
CA PHE A 95 9.18 -15.49 -11.14
C PHE A 95 9.05 -15.78 -12.63
N TRP A 96 9.79 -15.08 -13.47
CA TRP A 96 9.72 -15.23 -14.91
C TRP A 96 10.52 -16.43 -15.38
N LYS A 97 9.88 -17.34 -16.11
CA LYS A 97 10.56 -18.52 -16.67
C LYS A 97 11.46 -18.12 -17.84
N HIS A 98 12.49 -18.92 -18.11
CA HIS A 98 13.37 -18.72 -19.26
C HIS A 98 12.62 -18.52 -20.59
N GLY A 99 12.97 -17.47 -21.33
CA GLY A 99 12.36 -17.07 -22.60
C GLY A 99 11.16 -16.13 -22.47
N ALA A 100 10.78 -15.74 -21.26
CA ALA A 100 9.63 -14.86 -21.03
C ALA A 100 9.86 -13.45 -21.56
N GLU A 101 11.08 -12.91 -21.48
CA GLU A 101 11.37 -11.58 -22.04
C GLU A 101 11.15 -11.55 -23.56
N GLN A 102 11.52 -12.62 -24.25
CA GLN A 102 11.32 -12.72 -25.70
C GLN A 102 9.83 -12.73 -26.06
N ILE A 103 9.00 -13.40 -25.25
CA ILE A 103 7.54 -13.42 -25.44
C ILE A 103 6.97 -12.00 -25.25
N LEU A 104 7.38 -11.26 -24.21
CA LEU A 104 6.94 -9.88 -23.99
C LEU A 104 7.27 -8.96 -25.19
N LYS A 105 8.46 -9.12 -25.77
CA LYS A 105 8.91 -8.34 -26.94
C LYS A 105 8.12 -8.65 -28.22
N THR A 106 7.53 -9.84 -28.33
CA THR A 106 6.89 -10.32 -29.57
C THR A 106 5.42 -10.67 -29.40
N LEU A 107 4.71 -10.03 -28.46
CA LEU A 107 3.27 -10.20 -28.29
C LEU A 107 2.52 -9.92 -29.60
N ASN A 108 1.68 -10.85 -30.03
CA ASN A 108 0.83 -10.76 -31.20
C ASN A 108 -0.40 -9.90 -30.91
N PHE A 109 -0.46 -8.70 -31.49
CA PHE A 109 -1.55 -7.74 -31.28
C PHE A 109 -2.95 -8.25 -31.70
N ARG A 110 -3.04 -9.32 -32.51
CA ARG A 110 -4.31 -9.89 -32.97
C ARG A 110 -5.05 -10.67 -31.88
N GLU A 111 -4.33 -11.20 -30.90
CA GLU A 111 -4.89 -11.96 -29.79
C GLU A 111 -4.74 -11.17 -28.47
N THR A 112 -5.55 -11.50 -27.46
CA THR A 112 -5.34 -10.97 -26.10
C THR A 112 -4.07 -11.56 -25.48
N ILE A 113 -3.52 -10.90 -24.46
CA ILE A 113 -2.30 -11.40 -23.80
C ILE A 113 -2.59 -12.75 -23.13
N VAL A 114 -3.78 -12.90 -22.53
CA VAL A 114 -4.19 -14.16 -21.89
C VAL A 114 -4.25 -15.35 -22.86
N LEU A 115 -4.58 -15.14 -24.14
CA LEU A 115 -4.72 -16.24 -25.12
C LEU A 115 -3.39 -16.71 -25.69
N GLN A 116 -2.33 -15.90 -25.62
CA GLN A 116 -1.02 -16.21 -26.19
C GLN A 116 -0.14 -17.04 -25.24
N GLN A 117 -0.74 -17.60 -24.19
CA GLN A 117 -0.04 -18.20 -23.06
C GLN A 117 0.20 -19.70 -23.29
N THR A 118 1.30 -20.00 -23.95
CA THR A 118 1.89 -21.35 -23.98
C THR A 118 2.69 -21.60 -22.70
N THR A 119 2.07 -22.04 -21.60
CA THR A 119 2.71 -22.72 -20.43
C THR A 119 3.97 -22.10 -19.74
N VAL A 120 4.47 -20.91 -20.11
CA VAL A 120 5.85 -20.46 -19.81
C VAL A 120 5.90 -18.93 -19.61
N LEU A 121 5.27 -18.39 -18.57
CA LEU A 121 5.54 -17.00 -18.19
C LEU A 121 5.69 -16.81 -16.67
N PHE A 122 4.97 -17.57 -15.83
CA PHE A 122 4.81 -17.19 -14.43
C PHE A 122 5.01 -18.35 -13.46
N GLY A 123 6.13 -18.34 -12.76
CA GLY A 123 6.33 -19.06 -11.53
C GLY A 123 5.56 -18.37 -10.40
N TRP A 124 4.55 -19.07 -9.89
CA TRP A 124 4.06 -19.07 -8.51
C TRP A 124 4.31 -17.78 -7.70
N MET A 125 3.25 -17.01 -7.44
CA MET A 125 3.26 -16.02 -6.36
C MET A 125 3.26 -16.71 -4.99
N LEU A 126 3.97 -16.16 -4.00
CA LEU A 126 3.82 -16.53 -2.59
C LEU A 126 3.68 -15.27 -1.74
N ALA A 127 2.73 -15.30 -0.81
CA ALA A 127 2.67 -14.46 0.37
C ALA A 127 2.57 -15.36 1.63
N GLN A 128 3.57 -15.20 2.51
CA GLN A 128 3.69 -15.67 3.92
C GLN A 128 3.77 -17.20 4.17
N GLN A 129 4.21 -17.74 5.32
CA GLN A 129 5.04 -17.28 6.44
C GLN A 129 6.38 -18.05 6.42
N VAL A 130 7.47 -17.46 6.95
CA VAL A 130 8.67 -18.19 7.38
C VAL A 130 8.90 -17.81 8.82
N ASN A 131 8.95 -18.80 9.73
CA ASN A 131 9.30 -18.55 11.13
C ASN A 131 10.64 -17.78 11.18
N ALA A 132 10.57 -16.50 11.59
CA ALA A 132 11.66 -15.52 11.51
C ALA A 132 12.85 -15.81 12.46
N LYS A 133 12.97 -17.03 13.00
CA LYS A 133 14.11 -17.47 13.80
C LYS A 133 15.48 -17.32 13.11
N PHE A 134 15.51 -17.15 11.79
CA PHE A 134 16.75 -16.97 11.02
C PHE A 134 17.24 -15.51 10.95
N TRP A 135 16.39 -14.51 11.13
CA TRP A 135 16.78 -13.09 11.00
C TRP A 135 17.20 -12.48 12.34
N LYS A 136 18.12 -13.16 13.04
CA LYS A 136 18.64 -12.84 14.39
C LYS A 136 19.33 -11.47 14.52
N ILE A 137 19.33 -10.62 13.50
CA ILE A 137 19.90 -9.28 13.55
C ILE A 137 18.86 -8.26 13.03
N ALA A 138 17.70 -8.25 13.68
CA ALA A 138 16.57 -7.39 13.31
C ALA A 138 16.99 -5.91 13.21
N VAL A 139 17.87 -5.45 14.10
CA VAL A 139 18.39 -4.07 14.11
C VAL A 139 19.32 -3.81 12.93
N GLU A 140 20.29 -4.68 12.61
CA GLU A 140 21.19 -4.45 11.48
C GLU A 140 20.43 -4.47 10.15
N LEU A 141 19.47 -5.40 10.00
CA LEU A 141 18.62 -5.44 8.81
C LEU A 141 17.78 -4.15 8.70
N ALA A 142 17.18 -3.68 9.80
CA ALA A 142 16.44 -2.43 9.81
C ALA A 142 17.32 -1.22 9.46
N MET A 143 18.55 -1.17 9.99
CA MET A 143 19.53 -0.13 9.67
C MET A 143 19.93 -0.11 8.18
N ARG A 144 19.94 -1.27 7.52
CA ARG A 144 20.25 -1.38 6.09
C ARG A 144 19.03 -1.08 5.22
N THR A 145 17.89 -1.71 5.51
CA THR A 145 16.74 -1.79 4.61
C THR A 145 15.52 -1.02 5.08
N GLY A 146 15.62 -0.25 6.17
CA GLY A 146 14.53 0.51 6.76
C GLY A 146 13.45 -0.34 7.44
N SER A 147 13.65 -1.66 7.60
CA SER A 147 12.65 -2.56 8.19
C SER A 147 13.29 -3.77 8.83
N VAL A 148 12.74 -4.21 9.96
CA VAL A 148 13.05 -5.52 10.53
C VAL A 148 12.61 -6.64 9.56
N GLY A 149 13.09 -7.86 9.81
CA GLY A 149 12.77 -9.01 8.96
C GLY A 149 11.28 -9.32 9.02
N CYS A 150 10.58 -9.21 7.88
CA CYS A 150 9.14 -9.40 7.81
C CYS A 150 8.76 -10.52 6.84
N GLU A 151 7.90 -11.44 7.25
CA GLU A 151 7.58 -12.65 6.49
C GLU A 151 6.99 -12.36 5.11
N ARG A 152 6.22 -11.27 4.98
CA ARG A 152 5.60 -10.90 3.70
C ARG A 152 6.59 -10.29 2.72
N PHE A 153 7.73 -9.76 3.19
CA PHE A 153 8.69 -9.07 2.34
C PHE A 153 9.29 -10.03 1.31
N THR A 154 9.67 -9.48 0.16
CA THR A 154 10.03 -10.26 -1.02
C THR A 154 11.28 -11.13 -0.80
N GLY A 155 12.30 -10.62 -0.08
CA GLY A 155 13.52 -11.36 0.24
C GLY A 155 13.25 -12.69 0.95
N PRO A 156 12.55 -12.70 2.09
CA PRO A 156 12.11 -13.93 2.75
C PRO A 156 11.32 -14.90 1.85
N GLN A 157 10.47 -14.41 0.95
CA GLN A 157 9.74 -15.26 -0.01
C GLN A 157 10.67 -15.88 -1.06
N ILE A 158 11.62 -15.11 -1.60
CA ILE A 158 12.65 -15.61 -2.51
C ILE A 158 13.54 -16.64 -1.81
N PHE A 159 13.94 -16.39 -0.55
CA PHE A 159 14.72 -17.34 0.24
C PHE A 159 13.97 -18.67 0.43
N LYS A 160 12.65 -18.63 0.71
CA LYS A 160 11.79 -19.82 0.78
C LYS A 160 11.81 -20.58 -0.54
N LYS A 161 11.63 -19.91 -1.69
CA LYS A 161 11.71 -20.54 -3.02
C LYS A 161 13.10 -21.15 -3.28
N TYR A 162 14.17 -20.41 -3.00
CA TYR A 162 15.55 -20.86 -3.17
C TYR A 162 15.85 -22.14 -2.38
N ARG A 163 15.32 -22.25 -1.14
CA ARG A 163 15.59 -23.37 -0.23
C ARG A 163 14.66 -24.56 -0.41
N LYS A 164 13.36 -24.33 -0.60
CA LYS A 164 12.33 -25.39 -0.60
C LYS A 164 11.82 -25.75 -1.99
N GLU A 165 11.87 -24.82 -2.93
CA GLU A 165 11.29 -24.96 -4.26
C GLU A 165 12.33 -24.65 -5.34
N ARG A 166 13.50 -25.27 -5.17
CA ARG A 166 14.71 -24.97 -5.95
C ARG A 166 14.50 -25.03 -7.47
N HIS A 167 13.70 -25.99 -7.93
CA HIS A 167 13.36 -26.15 -9.34
C HIS A 167 12.63 -24.94 -9.96
N ILE A 168 11.81 -24.22 -9.19
CA ILE A 168 11.17 -22.97 -9.65
C ILE A 168 12.23 -21.88 -9.76
N TYR A 169 13.04 -21.72 -8.72
CA TYR A 169 14.10 -20.71 -8.71
C TYR A 169 15.12 -20.91 -9.85
N ASP A 170 15.56 -22.15 -10.09
CA ASP A 170 16.52 -22.47 -11.14
C ASP A 170 15.93 -22.32 -12.55
N SER A 171 14.61 -22.49 -12.72
CA SER A 171 13.94 -22.24 -14.00
C SER A 171 13.55 -20.78 -14.21
N THR A 172 13.88 -19.90 -13.27
CA THR A 172 13.60 -18.46 -13.32
C THR A 172 14.75 -17.69 -13.93
N GLU A 173 14.49 -16.87 -14.95
CA GLU A 173 15.48 -15.95 -15.55
C GLU A 173 15.44 -14.55 -14.92
N HIS A 174 14.26 -14.09 -14.48
CA HIS A 174 14.07 -12.77 -13.85
C HIS A 174 13.03 -12.83 -12.72
N ILE A 175 13.15 -11.97 -11.72
CA ILE A 175 12.19 -11.83 -10.62
C ILE A 175 11.76 -10.37 -10.53
N SER A 176 10.45 -10.13 -10.65
CA SER A 176 9.86 -8.80 -10.51
C SER A 176 9.06 -8.70 -9.23
N LEU A 177 8.91 -7.49 -8.69
CA LEU A 177 7.76 -7.16 -7.83
C LEU A 177 6.50 -7.09 -8.70
N ILE A 178 5.32 -7.14 -8.09
CA ILE A 178 4.06 -7.08 -8.87
C ILE A 178 3.96 -5.76 -9.64
N SER A 179 4.46 -4.67 -9.06
CA SER A 179 4.56 -3.35 -9.70
C SER A 179 5.40 -3.39 -10.98
N SER A 180 6.65 -3.84 -10.88
CA SER A 180 7.56 -3.93 -12.03
C SER A 180 7.16 -5.02 -13.01
N PHE A 181 6.47 -6.08 -12.57
CA PHE A 181 5.82 -7.06 -13.45
C PHE A 181 4.79 -6.39 -14.35
N LEU A 182 3.87 -5.60 -13.79
CA LEU A 182 2.84 -4.93 -14.58
C LEU A 182 3.45 -3.87 -15.51
N CYS A 183 4.45 -3.12 -15.02
CA CYS A 183 5.22 -2.19 -15.84
C CYS A 183 5.89 -2.91 -17.02
N SER A 184 6.48 -4.09 -16.79
CA SER A 184 7.12 -4.93 -17.81
C SER A 184 6.15 -5.34 -18.92
N VAL A 185 4.89 -5.62 -18.56
CA VAL A 185 3.85 -5.92 -19.54
C VAL A 185 3.60 -4.71 -20.44
N PHE A 186 3.53 -3.49 -19.89
CA PHE A 186 3.29 -2.27 -20.66
C PHE A 186 4.46 -1.85 -21.55
N CYS A 187 5.71 -2.00 -21.11
CA CYS A 187 6.88 -1.64 -21.92
C CYS A 187 7.38 -2.78 -22.84
N GLY A 188 6.89 -4.02 -22.64
CA GLY A 188 7.24 -5.17 -23.49
C GLY A 188 8.65 -5.71 -23.25
N CYS A 189 9.26 -5.38 -22.12
CA CYS A 189 10.56 -5.88 -21.65
C CYS A 189 10.58 -5.88 -20.12
N TYR A 190 11.65 -6.36 -19.47
CA TYR A 190 11.72 -6.28 -18.00
C TYR A 190 11.93 -4.84 -17.52
N ALA A 191 10.98 -4.34 -16.75
CA ALA A 191 11.07 -3.06 -16.08
C ALA A 191 11.83 -3.18 -14.76
N SER A 192 12.66 -2.18 -14.47
CA SER A 192 13.31 -2.03 -13.17
C SER A 192 12.30 -1.85 -12.03
N VAL A 193 12.68 -2.29 -10.83
CA VAL A 193 11.96 -1.99 -9.59
C VAL A 193 12.30 -0.55 -9.15
N ASP A 194 11.30 0.21 -8.72
CA ASP A 194 11.55 1.56 -8.20
C ASP A 194 12.06 1.53 -6.75
N PHE A 195 12.71 2.61 -6.29
CA PHE A 195 13.24 2.68 -4.92
C PHE A 195 12.16 2.53 -3.84
N GLY A 196 10.95 3.06 -4.07
CA GLY A 196 9.84 2.92 -3.14
C GLY A 196 9.49 1.46 -2.91
N ASP A 197 9.08 0.73 -3.97
CA ASP A 197 8.67 -0.66 -3.80
C ASP A 197 9.84 -1.60 -3.47
N ALA A 198 11.06 -1.27 -3.91
CA ALA A 198 12.28 -1.98 -3.52
C ALA A 198 12.52 -1.92 -2.00
N SER A 199 12.12 -0.86 -1.32
CA SER A 199 12.27 -0.73 0.14
C SER A 199 11.44 -1.77 0.90
N GLY A 200 10.34 -2.26 0.31
CA GLY A 200 9.48 -3.31 0.88
C GLY A 200 9.98 -4.74 0.70
N THR A 201 11.29 -4.95 0.50
CA THR A 201 11.85 -6.26 0.11
C THR A 201 12.77 -6.92 1.14
N ASN A 202 13.32 -6.18 2.11
CA ASN A 202 14.47 -6.57 2.93
C ASN A 202 15.73 -6.92 2.09
N LEU A 203 15.82 -6.44 0.85
CA LEU A 203 16.97 -6.62 -0.03
C LEU A 203 17.59 -5.29 -0.45
N PHE A 204 16.84 -4.19 -0.39
CA PHE A 204 17.28 -2.86 -0.82
C PHE A 204 17.88 -2.08 0.33
N ASN A 205 19.03 -1.45 0.10
CA ASN A 205 19.68 -0.58 1.06
C ASN A 205 19.22 0.88 0.83
N ILE A 206 18.42 1.41 1.76
CA ILE A 206 17.78 2.71 1.63
C ILE A 206 18.77 3.89 1.68
N ALA A 207 19.95 3.70 2.29
CA ALA A 207 20.98 4.73 2.35
C ALA A 207 21.83 4.82 1.06
N THR A 208 22.05 3.68 0.39
CA THR A 208 22.90 3.62 -0.83
C THR A 208 22.11 3.57 -2.14
N PHE A 209 20.80 3.44 -2.05
CA PHE A 209 19.88 3.30 -3.19
C PHE A 209 20.22 2.13 -4.13
N LYS A 210 20.68 1.02 -3.54
CA LYS A 210 21.10 -0.19 -4.26
C LYS A 210 20.65 -1.44 -3.52
N TRP A 211 20.58 -2.56 -4.22
CA TRP A 211 20.46 -3.86 -3.55
C TRP A 211 21.65 -4.09 -2.61
N ASP A 212 21.36 -4.48 -1.36
CA ASP A 212 22.34 -4.85 -0.36
C ASP A 212 22.91 -6.24 -0.67
N ASP A 213 24.20 -6.32 -0.97
CA ASP A 213 24.84 -7.57 -1.39
C ASP A 213 24.77 -8.66 -0.32
N HIS A 214 24.81 -8.30 0.97
CA HIS A 214 24.67 -9.30 2.04
C HIS A 214 23.26 -9.90 2.02
N CYS A 215 22.23 -9.05 2.01
CA CYS A 215 20.83 -9.49 2.02
C CYS A 215 20.48 -10.32 0.77
N VAL A 216 20.95 -9.90 -0.41
CA VAL A 216 20.77 -10.63 -1.68
C VAL A 216 21.43 -12.00 -1.64
N ASN A 217 22.68 -12.09 -1.20
CA ASN A 217 23.44 -13.35 -1.19
C ASN A 217 22.86 -14.39 -0.22
N VAL A 218 22.22 -13.96 0.86
CA VAL A 218 21.47 -14.85 1.76
C VAL A 218 20.29 -15.51 1.03
N CYS A 219 19.61 -14.75 0.17
CA CYS A 219 18.39 -15.17 -0.53
C CYS A 219 18.66 -15.98 -1.82
N GLY A 220 19.83 -15.81 -2.44
CA GLY A 220 20.32 -16.70 -3.50
C GLY A 220 21.58 -16.22 -4.20
N LYS A 221 22.42 -17.18 -4.64
CA LYS A 221 23.76 -16.90 -5.22
C LYS A 221 23.73 -16.06 -6.51
N ASP A 222 22.77 -16.31 -7.38
CA ASP A 222 22.56 -15.63 -8.66
C ASP A 222 21.36 -14.67 -8.59
N LEU A 223 20.90 -14.31 -7.38
CA LEU A 223 19.72 -13.47 -7.21
C LEU A 223 19.95 -12.06 -7.78
N ARG A 224 21.15 -11.51 -7.66
CA ARG A 224 21.47 -10.17 -8.17
C ARG A 224 21.15 -10.02 -9.65
N SER A 225 21.53 -11.00 -10.48
CA SER A 225 21.23 -10.97 -11.92
C SER A 225 19.75 -11.18 -12.22
N LYS A 226 19.01 -11.89 -11.36
CA LYS A 226 17.56 -12.08 -11.53
C LYS A 226 16.74 -10.84 -11.15
N LEU A 227 17.25 -9.95 -10.30
CA LEU A 227 16.53 -8.73 -9.88
C LEU A 227 16.74 -7.55 -10.84
N GLY A 228 17.89 -7.47 -11.52
CA GLY A 228 18.28 -6.28 -12.27
C GLY A 228 18.61 -5.10 -11.35
N ASP A 229 18.70 -3.89 -11.90
CA ASP A 229 18.96 -2.67 -11.15
C ASP A 229 17.67 -1.96 -10.71
N CYS A 230 17.72 -1.28 -9.58
CA CYS A 230 16.65 -0.37 -9.13
C CYS A 230 16.84 1.02 -9.72
N VAL A 231 15.73 1.77 -9.81
CA VAL A 231 15.74 3.15 -10.32
C VAL A 231 14.87 4.08 -9.47
N PRO A 232 15.06 5.41 -9.55
CA PRO A 232 14.15 6.36 -8.94
C PRO A 232 12.71 6.18 -9.42
N SER A 233 11.73 6.43 -8.55
CA SER A 233 10.30 6.31 -8.87
C SER A 233 9.80 7.32 -9.92
N THR A 234 10.62 8.29 -10.34
CA THR A 234 10.30 9.24 -11.41
C THR A 234 10.88 8.82 -12.78
N THR A 235 11.47 7.63 -12.87
CA THR A 235 12.17 7.17 -14.08
C THR A 235 11.20 6.67 -15.16
N SER A 236 11.45 7.07 -16.41
CA SER A 236 10.81 6.44 -17.58
C SER A 236 11.56 5.18 -18.00
N ILE A 237 10.82 4.09 -18.21
CA ILE A 237 11.33 2.82 -18.76
C ILE A 237 11.35 2.85 -20.31
N GLY A 238 10.85 3.93 -20.92
CA GLY A 238 10.77 4.10 -22.36
C GLY A 238 9.32 4.28 -22.81
N PHE A 239 9.04 3.88 -24.05
CA PHE A 239 7.71 4.01 -24.64
C PHE A 239 6.91 2.72 -24.50
N ILE A 240 5.59 2.84 -24.59
CA ILE A 240 4.66 1.72 -24.53
C ILE A 240 4.94 0.69 -25.64
N ALA A 241 4.76 -0.60 -25.32
CA ALA A 241 5.01 -1.68 -26.26
C ALA A 241 4.11 -1.56 -27.51
N ASP A 242 4.69 -1.93 -28.66
CA ASP A 242 4.03 -1.92 -29.97
C ASP A 242 2.73 -2.76 -30.00
N TYR A 243 2.62 -3.77 -29.13
CA TYR A 243 1.37 -4.51 -28.89
C TYR A 243 0.20 -3.57 -28.57
N PHE A 244 0.37 -2.63 -27.64
CA PHE A 244 -0.71 -1.71 -27.23
C PHE A 244 -1.00 -0.65 -28.29
N VAL A 245 0.03 -0.20 -29.01
CA VAL A 245 -0.12 0.72 -30.16
C VAL A 245 -1.02 0.06 -31.21
N LYS A 246 -0.70 -1.16 -31.64
CA LYS A 246 -1.44 -1.85 -32.72
C LYS A 246 -2.82 -2.34 -32.30
N ARG A 247 -2.98 -2.79 -31.05
CA ARG A 247 -4.25 -3.38 -30.58
C ARG A 247 -5.27 -2.34 -30.11
N TYR A 248 -4.82 -1.35 -29.35
CA TYR A 248 -5.68 -0.38 -28.69
C TYR A 248 -5.58 1.03 -29.28
N GLY A 249 -4.54 1.34 -30.06
CA GLY A 249 -4.36 2.65 -30.68
C GLY A 249 -3.67 3.66 -29.77
N PHE A 250 -2.85 3.21 -28.82
CA PHE A 250 -1.98 4.10 -28.05
C PHE A 250 -1.04 4.88 -28.98
N SER A 251 -0.68 6.09 -28.58
CA SER A 251 0.43 6.81 -29.21
C SER A 251 1.73 6.01 -29.03
N PRO A 252 2.55 5.82 -30.08
CA PRO A 252 3.88 5.22 -29.94
C PRO A 252 4.83 6.09 -29.11
N ALA A 253 4.46 7.36 -28.85
CA ALA A 253 5.18 8.26 -27.96
C ALA A 253 4.64 8.24 -26.52
N CYS A 254 3.71 7.33 -26.18
CA CYS A 254 3.21 7.21 -24.81
C CYS A 254 4.33 6.71 -23.88
N SER A 255 4.73 7.54 -22.92
CA SER A 255 5.78 7.22 -21.95
C SER A 255 5.29 6.21 -20.91
N VAL A 256 6.11 5.21 -20.59
CA VAL A 256 5.87 4.28 -19.48
C VAL A 256 6.80 4.67 -18.33
N ILE A 257 6.23 5.23 -17.27
CA ILE A 257 6.96 5.58 -16.05
C ILE A 257 6.94 4.36 -15.13
N VAL A 258 8.05 4.06 -14.45
CA VAL A 258 8.14 2.91 -13.54
C VAL A 258 6.92 2.80 -12.65
N PHE A 259 6.48 1.58 -12.35
CA PHE A 259 5.38 1.38 -11.41
C PHE A 259 5.97 1.27 -9.99
N THR A 260 5.15 1.55 -8.98
CA THR A 260 5.55 1.49 -7.57
C THR A 260 4.55 0.69 -6.74
N GLY A 261 4.80 0.57 -5.44
CA GLY A 261 3.86 -0.05 -4.50
C GLY A 261 2.57 0.79 -4.34
N ASP A 262 1.44 0.16 -4.05
CA ASP A 262 0.16 0.85 -3.84
C ASP A 262 0.22 1.96 -2.79
N ASN A 263 0.82 1.70 -1.63
CA ASN A 263 1.05 2.69 -0.58
C ASN A 263 1.89 3.89 -1.07
N HIS A 264 2.97 3.63 -1.81
CA HIS A 264 3.80 4.68 -2.40
C HIS A 264 3.05 5.48 -3.47
N SER A 265 2.29 4.80 -4.32
CA SER A 265 1.51 5.49 -5.33
C SER A 265 0.43 6.35 -4.68
N SER A 266 -0.25 5.86 -3.63
CA SER A 266 -1.17 6.69 -2.83
C SER A 266 -0.48 7.91 -2.24
N LEU A 267 0.78 7.80 -1.80
CA LEU A 267 1.60 8.94 -1.36
C LEU A 267 1.87 9.98 -2.47
N ALA A 268 1.75 9.63 -3.75
CA ALA A 268 1.89 10.65 -4.79
C ALA A 268 0.74 11.68 -4.77
N VAL A 269 -0.42 11.31 -4.21
CA VAL A 269 -1.59 12.18 -4.05
C VAL A 269 -1.99 12.47 -2.62
N LEU A 270 -1.37 11.78 -1.65
CA LEU A 270 -1.47 12.03 -0.22
C LEU A 270 -0.14 12.61 0.24
N CYS A 271 -0.14 13.61 1.13
CA CYS A 271 1.10 13.98 1.82
C CYS A 271 2.21 14.41 0.85
N GLN A 272 1.93 15.40 0.00
CA GLN A 272 2.90 15.91 -0.99
C GLN A 272 3.97 16.82 -0.42
N ASN A 273 3.71 17.39 0.76
CA ASN A 273 4.63 18.23 1.49
C ASN A 273 4.85 17.61 2.87
N SER A 274 5.99 17.91 3.47
CA SER A 274 6.36 17.39 4.79
C SER A 274 5.43 17.85 5.92
N ASP A 275 4.59 18.87 5.69
CA ASP A 275 3.62 19.39 6.66
C ASP A 275 2.22 18.75 6.55
N CYS A 276 2.11 17.62 5.85
CA CYS A 276 0.87 16.88 5.68
C CYS A 276 1.01 15.47 6.25
N LEU A 277 -0.01 14.99 6.95
CA LEU A 277 -0.10 13.60 7.41
C LEU A 277 -1.01 12.81 6.49
N GLY A 278 -0.50 11.82 5.76
CA GLY A 278 -1.31 10.94 4.92
C GLY A 278 -1.83 9.74 5.71
N ILE A 279 -3.10 9.35 5.55
CA ILE A 279 -3.64 8.14 6.16
C ILE A 279 -4.50 7.36 5.16
N SER A 280 -4.11 6.13 4.83
CA SER A 280 -4.94 5.21 4.06
C SER A 280 -5.71 4.29 4.99
N LEU A 281 -7.04 4.41 5.01
CA LEU A 281 -7.93 3.68 5.92
C LEU A 281 -8.51 2.45 5.20
N GLY A 282 -7.78 1.33 5.28
CA GLY A 282 -8.11 0.06 4.62
C GLY A 282 -8.38 -1.09 5.61
N THR A 283 -8.17 -2.33 5.14
CA THR A 283 -8.10 -3.51 6.04
C THR A 283 -6.93 -3.42 7.01
N SER A 284 -5.90 -2.66 6.64
CA SER A 284 -4.85 -2.16 7.53
C SER A 284 -4.78 -0.66 7.30
N ASP A 285 -4.73 0.12 8.38
CA ASP A 285 -4.66 1.57 8.27
C ASP A 285 -3.20 1.98 8.10
N THR A 286 -2.82 2.58 6.97
CA THR A 286 -1.45 3.00 6.72
C THR A 286 -1.24 4.48 7.06
N LEU A 287 -0.32 4.79 7.96
CA LEU A 287 0.14 6.17 8.25
C LEU A 287 1.33 6.56 7.38
N PHE A 288 1.30 7.76 6.81
CA PHE A 288 2.33 8.30 5.93
C PHE A 288 2.79 9.69 6.38
N PHE A 289 4.10 9.87 6.48
CA PHE A 289 4.74 11.16 6.69
C PHE A 289 6.19 11.15 6.17
N TRP A 290 6.74 12.34 6.00
CA TRP A 290 8.10 12.56 5.51
C TRP A 290 9.09 12.48 6.66
N LEU A 291 10.25 11.86 6.43
CA LEU A 291 11.36 11.86 7.37
C LEU A 291 12.52 12.64 6.77
N HIS A 292 12.98 13.68 7.47
CA HIS A 292 14.18 14.42 7.06
C HIS A 292 15.46 13.62 7.31
N GLU A 293 15.48 12.82 8.38
CA GLU A 293 16.55 11.89 8.69
C GLU A 293 15.95 10.49 8.91
N PRO A 294 16.15 9.53 7.99
CA PRO A 294 15.58 8.20 8.11
C PRO A 294 16.30 7.44 9.23
N VAL A 295 15.73 7.42 10.43
CA VAL A 295 16.17 6.54 11.51
C VAL A 295 15.22 5.35 11.57
N PRO A 296 15.70 4.12 11.26
CA PRO A 296 14.89 2.93 11.40
C PRO A 296 14.47 2.77 12.86
N ILE A 297 13.16 2.87 13.09
CA ILE A 297 12.58 2.64 14.40
C ILE A 297 12.26 1.15 14.58
N PRO A 298 12.26 0.62 15.82
CA PRO A 298 11.98 -0.80 16.09
C PRO A 298 10.63 -1.30 15.59
N SER A 299 9.78 -0.38 15.14
CA SER A 299 8.40 -0.62 14.83
C SER A 299 7.96 0.23 13.64
N GLY A 300 7.37 -0.37 12.62
CA GLY A 300 7.05 0.28 11.35
C GLY A 300 8.12 0.12 10.27
N HIS A 301 7.93 0.80 9.14
CA HIS A 301 8.77 0.64 7.95
C HIS A 301 9.18 2.01 7.40
N VAL A 302 10.49 2.20 7.18
CA VAL A 302 11.06 3.36 6.49
C VAL A 302 11.36 2.96 5.05
N PHE A 303 10.70 3.62 4.11
CA PHE A 303 10.83 3.38 2.67
C PHE A 303 11.29 4.64 1.95
N CYS A 304 11.91 4.48 0.78
CA CYS A 304 12.22 5.63 -0.07
C CYS A 304 10.93 6.26 -0.61
N ASN A 305 10.77 7.57 -0.44
CA ASN A 305 9.61 8.29 -0.93
C ASN A 305 9.63 8.40 -2.49
N PRO A 306 8.50 8.12 -3.16
CA PRO A 306 8.39 8.08 -4.62
C PRO A 306 8.36 9.47 -5.29
N LEU A 307 8.18 10.54 -4.52
CA LEU A 307 8.23 11.93 -4.99
C LEU A 307 9.60 12.58 -4.67
N GLN A 308 10.08 12.51 -3.42
CA GLN A 308 11.42 12.94 -2.94
C GLN A 308 11.76 12.33 -1.57
N GLN A 309 13.03 11.95 -1.29
CA GLN A 309 13.55 11.10 -0.18
C GLN A 309 12.73 10.97 1.13
N ASP A 310 12.59 9.68 1.52
CA ASP A 310 12.08 9.03 2.74
C ASP A 310 10.62 9.23 3.20
N ALA A 311 9.91 8.11 3.36
CA ALA A 311 8.53 7.98 3.81
C ALA A 311 8.41 6.85 4.85
N TYR A 312 7.57 7.05 5.86
CA TYR A 312 7.28 6.05 6.88
C TYR A 312 5.90 5.40 6.66
N MET A 313 5.77 4.13 7.06
CA MET A 313 4.56 3.32 6.90
C MET A 313 4.29 2.48 8.16
N ASP A 314 3.09 2.62 8.74
CA ASP A 314 2.61 1.90 9.93
C ASP A 314 1.15 1.47 9.72
N GLY A 315 0.77 0.22 10.06
CA GLY A 315 -0.66 -0.12 10.13
C GLY A 315 -1.08 -1.49 10.62
N THR A 316 -2.18 -1.53 11.40
CA THR A 316 -3.24 -2.56 11.33
C THR A 316 -4.63 -2.01 11.70
N ARG A 317 -5.68 -2.77 11.34
CA ARG A 317 -7.05 -2.59 11.84
C ARG A 317 -7.75 -3.94 12.09
N THR A 318 -8.36 -4.09 13.26
CA THR A 318 -9.25 -5.20 13.68
C THR A 318 -10.59 -5.20 12.91
N ASN A 319 -11.25 -6.36 12.80
CA ASN A 319 -12.60 -6.48 12.21
C ASN A 319 -13.70 -5.98 13.20
N ILE A 320 -13.87 -4.67 13.24
CA ILE A 320 -14.42 -3.92 14.38
C ILE A 320 -15.94 -3.86 14.52
N ARG A 321 -16.69 -3.81 13.41
CA ARG A 321 -18.16 -3.66 13.51
C ARG A 321 -18.82 -4.87 14.17
N THR A 322 -18.24 -6.05 13.96
CA THR A 322 -18.77 -7.32 14.44
C THR A 322 -18.67 -7.43 15.96
N LEU A 323 -17.64 -6.83 16.57
CA LEU A 323 -17.49 -6.76 18.03
C LEU A 323 -18.63 -5.99 18.71
N CYS A 324 -19.20 -5.00 18.02
CA CYS A 324 -20.32 -4.18 18.51
C CYS A 324 -21.70 -4.74 18.12
N GLY A 325 -21.75 -5.87 17.40
CA GLY A 325 -23.01 -6.45 16.91
C GLY A 325 -23.66 -5.68 15.75
N CYS A 326 -22.96 -4.74 15.12
CA CYS A 326 -23.48 -3.93 14.02
C CYS A 326 -23.42 -4.70 12.69
N LYS A 327 -24.51 -4.61 11.92
CA LYS A 327 -24.59 -5.16 10.56
C LYS A 327 -24.12 -4.16 9.51
N THR A 328 -24.37 -2.88 9.76
CA THR A 328 -24.03 -1.79 8.84
C THR A 328 -23.08 -0.77 9.50
N TRP A 329 -22.35 -0.01 8.67
CA TRP A 329 -21.52 1.10 9.16
C TRP A 329 -22.36 2.25 9.70
N TYR A 330 -23.57 2.45 9.18
CA TYR A 330 -24.51 3.44 9.68
C TYR A 330 -24.94 3.14 11.13
N GLU A 331 -25.28 1.89 11.44
CA GLU A 331 -25.57 1.45 12.83
C GLU A 331 -24.37 1.69 13.76
N PHE A 332 -23.16 1.45 13.27
CA PHE A 332 -21.94 1.69 14.04
C PHE A 332 -21.73 3.18 14.33
N GLU A 333 -21.98 4.06 13.36
CA GLU A 333 -21.91 5.52 13.56
C GLU A 333 -22.93 6.03 14.58
N LEU A 334 -24.16 5.49 14.57
CA LEU A 334 -25.17 5.81 15.58
C LEU A 334 -24.71 5.45 16.99
N LEU A 335 -24.11 4.27 17.17
CA LEU A 335 -23.56 3.86 18.47
C LEU A 335 -22.43 4.79 18.93
N VAL A 336 -21.54 5.20 18.03
CA VAL A 336 -20.46 6.15 18.36
C VAL A 336 -21.01 7.52 18.76
N ALA A 337 -22.13 7.95 18.17
CA ALA A 337 -22.79 9.22 18.49
C ALA A 337 -23.46 9.24 19.88
N GLU A 338 -23.79 8.07 20.44
CA GLU A 338 -24.36 7.97 21.81
C GLU A 338 -23.34 8.26 22.92
N THR A 339 -22.05 8.32 22.60
CA THR A 339 -20.96 8.54 23.55
C THR A 339 -20.19 9.82 23.25
N PRO A 340 -19.89 10.66 24.26
CA PRO A 340 -19.16 11.90 24.05
C PRO A 340 -17.68 11.64 23.73
N PRO A 341 -16.95 12.62 23.14
CA PRO A 341 -15.50 12.55 22.99
C PRO A 341 -14.78 12.19 24.29
N GLY A 342 -13.79 11.30 24.19
CA GLY A 342 -13.08 10.72 25.33
C GLY A 342 -13.82 9.59 26.04
N ASN A 343 -14.99 9.19 25.52
CA ASN A 343 -15.75 8.02 25.95
C ASN A 343 -16.00 7.96 27.47
N ASN A 344 -16.27 9.10 28.11
CA ASN A 344 -16.40 9.22 29.57
C ASN A 344 -15.19 8.66 30.36
N GLY A 345 -14.00 8.68 29.77
CA GLY A 345 -12.77 8.15 30.35
C GLY A 345 -12.58 6.64 30.20
N PHE A 346 -13.45 5.93 29.48
CA PHE A 346 -13.22 4.52 29.14
C PHE A 346 -12.22 4.40 28.00
N ILE A 347 -11.23 3.51 28.13
CA ILE A 347 -10.18 3.31 27.12
C ILE A 347 -10.19 1.84 26.68
N GLY A 348 -10.25 1.61 25.38
CA GLY A 348 -10.01 0.30 24.77
C GLY A 348 -8.65 0.26 24.07
N ILE A 349 -8.02 -0.92 24.04
CA ILE A 349 -6.81 -1.21 23.28
C ILE A 349 -7.06 -2.53 22.55
N TYR A 350 -6.91 -2.55 21.22
CA TYR A 350 -7.37 -3.66 20.37
C TYR A 350 -6.27 -4.12 19.43
N PHE A 351 -5.70 -5.30 19.70
CA PHE A 351 -4.73 -5.95 18.81
C PHE A 351 -5.15 -7.40 18.52
N ASP A 352 -5.55 -7.68 17.27
CA ASP A 352 -5.97 -9.04 16.84
C ASP A 352 -4.77 -9.98 16.75
N GLU A 353 -3.68 -9.46 16.21
CA GLU A 353 -2.43 -10.16 15.94
C GLU A 353 -1.26 -9.37 16.53
N LEU A 354 -0.05 -9.93 16.45
CA LEU A 354 1.14 -9.20 16.88
C LEU A 354 1.29 -7.98 15.97
N GLU A 355 1.23 -6.79 16.54
CA GLU A 355 1.25 -5.56 15.78
C GLU A 355 2.61 -5.33 15.11
N THR A 356 2.61 -4.98 13.83
CA THR A 356 3.86 -4.69 13.09
C THR A 356 4.57 -3.44 13.58
N SER A 357 3.82 -2.51 14.18
CA SER A 357 4.32 -1.25 14.73
C SER A 357 4.38 -1.17 16.25
N CYS A 358 4.16 -2.27 16.97
CA CYS A 358 4.51 -2.34 18.38
C CYS A 358 4.57 -3.79 18.85
N SER A 359 5.52 -4.08 19.75
CA SER A 359 5.60 -5.41 20.36
C SER A 359 4.58 -5.56 21.47
N ILE A 360 3.30 -5.32 21.18
CA ILE A 360 2.20 -5.44 22.13
C ILE A 360 1.63 -6.85 22.04
N LYS A 361 1.36 -7.45 23.21
CA LYS A 361 0.67 -8.74 23.29
C LYS A 361 -0.71 -8.64 22.63
N PRO A 362 -1.05 -9.50 21.67
CA PRO A 362 -2.40 -9.53 21.08
C PRO A 362 -3.46 -9.68 22.17
N GLY A 363 -4.54 -8.93 22.04
CA GLY A 363 -5.65 -8.93 22.99
C GLY A 363 -6.52 -7.69 22.89
N TYR A 364 -7.69 -7.80 23.54
CA TYR A 364 -8.62 -6.69 23.73
C TYR A 364 -8.61 -6.28 25.20
N TYR A 365 -8.03 -5.12 25.48
CA TYR A 365 -7.89 -4.60 26.83
C TYR A 365 -8.84 -3.42 27.02
N ARG A 366 -9.65 -3.48 28.08
CA ARG A 366 -10.73 -2.53 28.34
C ARG A 366 -10.54 -1.92 29.71
N PHE A 367 -10.46 -0.61 29.80
CA PHE A 367 -10.20 0.11 31.05
C PHE A 367 -11.36 1.06 31.39
N ASN A 368 -11.81 1.02 32.64
CA ASN A 368 -12.72 2.04 33.18
C ASN A 368 -11.97 3.35 33.45
N VAL A 369 -12.64 4.41 33.92
CA VAL A 369 -12.03 5.72 34.24
C VAL A 369 -10.89 5.65 35.26
N ASP A 370 -10.93 4.72 36.21
CA ASP A 370 -9.91 4.54 37.25
C ASP A 370 -8.69 3.72 36.78
N GLY A 371 -8.68 3.25 35.52
CA GLY A 371 -7.60 2.39 34.99
C GLY A 371 -7.71 0.93 35.39
N LYS A 372 -8.88 0.49 35.89
CA LYS A 372 -9.15 -0.92 36.18
C LYS A 372 -9.56 -1.65 34.91
N LEU A 373 -8.97 -2.84 34.70
CA LEU A 373 -9.32 -3.72 33.59
C LEU A 373 -10.74 -4.28 33.75
N LEU A 374 -11.51 -4.26 32.68
CA LEU A 374 -12.88 -4.77 32.57
C LEU A 374 -12.94 -5.93 31.58
N GLN A 375 -13.91 -6.81 31.78
CA GLN A 375 -14.18 -7.93 30.87
C GLN A 375 -14.84 -7.46 29.56
N SER A 376 -15.77 -6.51 29.66
CA SER A 376 -16.58 -6.03 28.54
C SER A 376 -17.01 -4.58 28.71
N PHE A 377 -17.28 -3.88 27.60
CA PHE A 377 -18.01 -2.62 27.58
C PHE A 377 -19.45 -2.81 27.07
N ALA A 378 -20.29 -1.80 27.30
CA ALA A 378 -21.53 -1.65 26.53
C ALA A 378 -21.20 -1.34 25.06
N SER A 379 -22.07 -1.72 24.13
CA SER A 379 -21.76 -1.65 22.68
C SER A 379 -21.39 -0.26 22.17
N ASN A 380 -22.02 0.79 22.70
CA ASN A 380 -21.71 2.18 22.35
C ASN A 380 -20.33 2.63 22.87
N VAL A 381 -20.00 2.27 24.11
CA VAL A 381 -18.68 2.51 24.72
C VAL A 381 -17.61 1.73 23.96
N GLU A 382 -17.88 0.48 23.56
CA GLU A 382 -16.98 -0.33 22.74
C GLU A 382 -16.75 0.30 21.36
N ALA A 383 -17.82 0.73 20.67
CA ALA A 383 -17.73 1.32 19.35
C ALA A 383 -16.85 2.57 19.32
N ARG A 384 -17.04 3.49 20.28
CA ARG A 384 -16.19 4.67 20.40
C ARG A 384 -14.77 4.34 20.84
N ALA A 385 -14.60 3.45 21.83
CA ALA A 385 -13.27 3.05 22.31
C ALA A 385 -12.39 2.53 21.18
N ILE A 386 -12.98 1.81 20.23
CA ILE A 386 -12.27 1.32 19.06
C ILE A 386 -11.79 2.46 18.15
N LEU A 387 -12.65 3.42 17.79
CA LEU A 387 -12.24 4.54 16.92
C LEU A 387 -11.21 5.43 17.62
N GLU A 388 -11.38 5.69 18.91
CA GLU A 388 -10.43 6.48 19.70
C GLU A 388 -9.09 5.76 19.83
N HIS A 389 -9.08 4.45 20.09
CA HIS A 389 -7.86 3.63 20.08
C HIS A 389 -7.10 3.78 18.77
N GLN A 390 -7.78 3.68 17.63
CA GLN A 390 -7.15 3.81 16.32
C GLN A 390 -6.49 5.16 16.09
N CYS A 391 -7.15 6.25 16.48
CA CYS A 391 -6.62 7.59 16.31
C CYS A 391 -5.50 7.87 17.31
N LEU A 392 -5.66 7.46 18.57
CA LEU A 392 -4.64 7.61 19.62
C LEU A 392 -3.38 6.81 19.32
N SER A 393 -3.52 5.58 18.80
CA SER A 393 -2.38 4.77 18.38
C SER A 393 -1.58 5.46 17.27
N LYS A 394 -2.26 5.98 16.23
CA LYS A 394 -1.61 6.72 15.14
C LYS A 394 -0.93 8.00 15.62
N ARG A 395 -1.59 8.76 16.50
CA ARG A 395 -0.98 9.97 17.09
C ARG A 395 0.24 9.61 17.92
N MET A 396 0.19 8.53 18.70
CA MET A 396 1.33 8.02 19.44
C MET A 396 2.50 7.65 18.51
N SER A 397 2.23 6.98 17.38
CA SER A 397 3.26 6.66 16.37
C SER A 397 3.93 7.92 15.84
N LEU A 398 3.17 8.99 15.56
CA LEU A 398 3.72 10.27 15.11
C LEU A 398 4.51 11.00 16.22
N GLU A 399 4.05 10.94 17.47
CA GLU A 399 4.77 11.52 18.62
C GLU A 399 6.11 10.81 18.87
N ASN A 400 6.20 9.50 18.61
CA ASN A 400 7.43 8.72 18.78
C ASN A 400 8.54 9.12 17.79
N VAL A 401 8.19 9.75 16.67
CA VAL A 401 9.14 10.28 15.68
C VAL A 401 9.28 11.81 15.74
N CYS A 402 8.66 12.46 16.74
CA CYS A 402 8.75 13.89 17.00
C CYS A 402 8.28 14.82 15.86
N LEU A 403 7.30 14.38 15.05
CA LEU A 403 6.80 15.14 13.89
C LEU A 403 5.45 15.83 14.11
N THR A 404 4.88 15.76 15.31
CA THR A 404 3.52 16.30 15.56
C THR A 404 3.39 17.79 15.27
N ASP A 405 4.40 18.58 15.63
CA ASP A 405 4.36 20.05 15.51
C ASP A 405 4.61 20.53 14.07
N GLU A 406 5.06 19.63 13.18
CA GLU A 406 5.31 19.94 11.77
C GLU A 406 4.06 19.78 10.91
N MET A 407 3.09 18.97 11.35
CA MET A 407 1.88 18.68 10.59
C MET A 407 0.87 19.83 10.69
N LYS A 408 0.33 20.24 9.53
CA LYS A 408 -0.70 21.29 9.43
C LYS A 408 -2.08 20.75 9.06
N HIS A 409 -2.15 19.58 8.45
CA HIS A 409 -3.40 18.95 8.05
C HIS A 409 -3.22 17.46 7.82
N ILE A 410 -4.34 16.74 7.75
CA ILE A 410 -4.38 15.31 7.46
C ILE A 410 -5.07 15.09 6.11
N GLN A 411 -4.51 14.21 5.28
CA GLN A 411 -5.16 13.71 4.07
C GLN A 411 -5.52 12.24 4.24
N VAL A 412 -6.81 11.90 4.05
CA VAL A 412 -7.33 10.55 4.22
C VAL A 412 -7.83 9.94 2.91
N THR A 413 -7.64 8.64 2.76
CA THR A 413 -8.23 7.82 1.68
C THR A 413 -8.67 6.46 2.24
N GLY A 414 -9.18 5.59 1.37
CA GLY A 414 -9.63 4.24 1.73
C GLY A 414 -11.08 4.19 2.20
N GLY A 415 -11.68 3.00 2.20
CA GLY A 415 -13.13 2.85 2.41
C GLY A 415 -13.63 3.35 3.77
N ALA A 416 -12.78 3.35 4.80
CA ALA A 416 -13.15 3.85 6.12
C ALA A 416 -13.10 5.39 6.24
N SER A 417 -12.55 6.11 5.27
CA SER A 417 -12.61 7.58 5.25
C SER A 417 -14.02 8.12 5.02
N GLU A 418 -14.95 7.28 4.55
CA GLU A 418 -16.38 7.61 4.42
C GLU A 418 -17.10 7.69 5.78
N ASN A 419 -16.50 7.15 6.85
CA ASN A 419 -17.10 7.20 8.18
C ASN A 419 -16.88 8.58 8.81
N SER A 420 -17.97 9.35 8.91
CA SER A 420 -17.95 10.73 9.40
C SER A 420 -17.43 10.86 10.84
N ALA A 421 -17.78 9.89 11.70
CA ALA A 421 -17.35 9.85 13.08
C ALA A 421 -15.84 9.62 13.21
N LEU A 422 -15.28 8.71 12.40
CA LEU A 422 -13.84 8.42 12.38
C LEU A 422 -13.04 9.65 11.94
N VAL A 423 -13.39 10.28 10.83
CA VAL A 423 -12.65 11.46 10.35
C VAL A 423 -12.76 12.64 11.32
N GLN A 424 -13.89 12.80 12.02
CA GLN A 424 -14.01 13.81 13.07
C GLN A 424 -13.17 13.49 14.31
N ILE A 425 -13.17 12.23 14.78
CA ILE A 425 -12.32 11.81 15.91
C ILE A 425 -10.84 11.97 15.54
N LEU A 426 -10.46 11.64 14.31
CA LEU A 426 -9.10 11.86 13.81
C LEU A 426 -8.72 13.34 13.86
N SER A 427 -9.60 14.23 13.38
CA SER A 427 -9.39 15.67 13.44
C SER A 427 -9.21 16.17 14.87
N ASP A 428 -10.07 15.73 15.79
CA ASP A 428 -10.01 16.14 17.20
C ASP A 428 -8.78 15.58 17.92
N VAL A 429 -8.42 14.31 17.67
CA VAL A 429 -7.28 13.65 18.32
C VAL A 429 -5.98 14.29 17.88
N PHE A 430 -5.82 14.63 16.60
CA PHE A 430 -4.59 15.26 16.10
C PHE A 430 -4.59 16.78 16.23
N ASN A 431 -5.75 17.40 16.49
CA ASN A 431 -5.95 18.85 16.40
C ASN A 431 -5.60 19.42 15.01
N LEU A 432 -6.02 18.72 13.95
CA LEU A 432 -5.71 19.09 12.57
C LEU A 432 -6.96 19.03 11.69
N PRO A 433 -7.10 19.92 10.69
CA PRO A 433 -8.12 19.77 9.65
C PRO A 433 -7.89 18.48 8.84
N VAL A 434 -8.98 17.80 8.48
CA VAL A 434 -8.93 16.54 7.72
C VAL A 434 -9.52 16.74 6.33
N TYR A 435 -8.73 16.40 5.32
CA TYR A 435 -9.12 16.42 3.91
C TYR A 435 -9.26 15.00 3.39
N LYS A 436 -10.38 14.67 2.74
CA LYS A 436 -10.62 13.38 2.11
C LYS A 436 -10.30 13.46 0.62
N ILE A 437 -9.56 12.49 0.09
CA ILE A 437 -9.38 12.35 -1.37
C ILE A 437 -10.72 11.97 -1.99
N LYS A 438 -11.16 12.70 -3.03
CA LYS A 438 -12.47 12.56 -3.70
C LYS A 438 -12.69 11.19 -4.36
N THR A 439 -11.65 10.38 -4.47
CA THR A 439 -11.71 9.01 -5.02
C THR A 439 -11.18 8.00 -4.01
N ALA A 440 -11.84 6.84 -3.96
CA ALA A 440 -11.36 5.67 -3.23
C ALA A 440 -10.17 4.96 -3.95
N HIS A 441 -9.75 5.44 -5.11
CA HIS A 441 -8.70 4.84 -5.95
C HIS A 441 -7.39 5.63 -5.93
N SER A 442 -6.93 6.02 -4.73
CA SER A 442 -5.75 6.87 -4.53
C SER A 442 -4.47 6.32 -5.17
N ALA A 443 -4.23 5.00 -5.12
CA ALA A 443 -3.05 4.41 -5.73
C ALA A 443 -3.05 4.53 -7.26
N ALA A 444 -4.19 4.34 -7.92
CA ALA A 444 -4.31 4.57 -9.37
C ALA A 444 -4.18 6.07 -9.69
N LEU A 445 -4.83 6.95 -8.93
CA LEU A 445 -4.68 8.41 -9.08
C LEU A 445 -3.22 8.85 -8.90
N GLY A 446 -2.49 8.22 -7.98
CA GLY A 446 -1.05 8.38 -7.80
C GLY A 446 -0.23 8.01 -9.02
N GLY A 447 -0.65 6.98 -9.76
CA GLY A 447 -0.09 6.64 -11.06
C GLY A 447 -0.27 7.78 -12.07
N CYS A 448 -1.47 8.37 -12.14
CA CYS A 448 -1.70 9.56 -12.98
C CYS A 448 -0.79 10.72 -12.57
N ALA A 449 -0.73 11.03 -11.26
CA ALA A 449 0.11 12.10 -10.72
C ALA A 449 1.59 11.94 -11.10
N ARG A 450 2.13 10.73 -10.95
CA ARG A 450 3.53 10.43 -11.30
C ARG A 450 3.79 10.51 -12.80
N ALA A 451 2.81 10.09 -13.61
CA ALA A 451 2.87 10.23 -15.07
C ALA A 451 2.87 11.72 -15.49
N ILE A 452 2.00 12.54 -14.89
CA ILE A 452 1.93 13.99 -15.12
C ILE A 452 3.22 14.68 -14.67
N MET A 453 3.73 14.33 -13.49
CA MET A 453 4.96 14.92 -12.95
C MET A 453 6.15 14.72 -13.91
N PHE A 454 6.25 13.54 -14.53
CA PHE A 454 7.28 13.27 -15.53
C PHE A 454 7.13 14.15 -16.79
N GLU A 455 5.93 14.24 -17.36
CA GLU A 455 5.68 14.98 -18.60
C GLU A 455 5.73 16.51 -18.39
N SER A 456 5.12 17.01 -17.32
CA SER A 456 4.92 18.44 -17.10
C SER A 456 6.10 19.16 -16.43
N LYS A 457 7.05 18.43 -15.82
CA LYS A 457 8.27 18.88 -15.09
C LYS A 457 8.07 19.87 -13.93
N ASN A 458 7.00 20.68 -13.94
CA ASN A 458 6.62 21.69 -12.95
C ASN A 458 5.16 21.45 -12.48
N PHE A 459 4.78 20.20 -12.26
CA PHE A 459 3.44 19.90 -11.81
C PHE A 459 3.24 20.38 -10.36
N ASN A 460 2.40 21.40 -10.17
CA ASN A 460 1.97 21.82 -8.85
C ASN A 460 0.70 21.06 -8.49
N PHE A 461 0.76 20.34 -7.39
CA PHE A 461 -0.41 19.68 -6.85
C PHE A 461 -1.34 20.71 -6.21
N HIS A 462 -2.50 20.89 -6.83
CA HIS A 462 -3.60 21.66 -6.24
C HIS A 462 -4.55 20.67 -5.55
N SER A 463 -4.35 20.45 -4.25
CA SER A 463 -5.14 19.46 -3.50
C SER A 463 -6.63 19.71 -3.57
N GLU A 464 -7.08 20.95 -3.76
CA GLU A 464 -8.49 21.31 -3.97
C GLU A 464 -9.14 20.60 -5.17
N ASN A 465 -8.35 20.21 -6.17
CA ASN A 465 -8.85 19.51 -7.36
C ASN A 465 -9.31 18.09 -7.01
N TYR A 466 -8.60 17.40 -6.12
CA TYR A 466 -8.80 15.98 -5.84
C TYR A 466 -9.05 15.64 -4.35
N ALA A 467 -9.09 16.63 -3.45
CA ALA A 467 -9.38 16.47 -2.03
C ALA A 467 -10.43 17.50 -1.55
N GLU A 468 -11.16 17.17 -0.49
CA GLU A 468 -12.19 18.02 0.10
C GLU A 468 -12.06 18.06 1.64
N LEU A 469 -12.31 19.21 2.26
CA LEU A 469 -12.31 19.34 3.72
C LEU A 469 -13.53 18.62 4.31
N VAL A 470 -13.32 17.62 5.17
CA VAL A 470 -14.39 16.80 5.77
C VAL A 470 -14.54 16.95 7.27
N ALA A 471 -13.50 17.43 7.98
CA ALA A 471 -13.58 17.69 9.41
C ALA A 471 -12.64 18.81 9.86
N LEU A 472 -13.09 19.56 10.87
CA LEU A 472 -12.31 20.56 11.60
C LEU A 472 -12.24 20.17 13.08
N PRO A 473 -11.12 20.45 13.76
CA PRO A 473 -10.95 20.06 15.15
C PRO A 473 -11.90 20.83 16.05
N ARG A 474 -12.55 20.13 16.97
CA ARG A 474 -13.43 20.73 17.98
C ARG A 474 -12.62 21.04 19.23
N ALA A 475 -12.49 22.32 19.59
CA ALA A 475 -11.64 22.77 20.70
C ALA A 475 -11.85 22.00 22.02
N PHE A 476 -13.10 21.78 22.42
CA PHE A 476 -13.42 21.03 23.64
C PHE A 476 -12.98 19.56 23.58
N ALA A 477 -13.00 18.93 22.40
CA ALA A 477 -12.61 17.54 22.21
C ALA A 477 -11.08 17.41 22.18
N VAL A 478 -10.38 18.38 21.57
CA VAL A 478 -8.91 18.46 21.56
C VAL A 478 -8.34 18.45 22.98
N GLU A 479 -8.91 19.24 23.89
CA GLU A 479 -8.50 19.27 25.31
C GLU A 479 -8.63 17.90 25.99
N ILE A 480 -9.74 17.20 25.71
CA ILE A 480 -10.00 15.85 26.22
C ILE A 480 -8.93 14.87 25.69
N TYR A 481 -8.69 14.85 24.38
CA TYR A 481 -7.74 13.91 23.79
C TYR A 481 -6.28 14.19 24.15
N ASN A 482 -5.90 15.45 24.34
CA ASN A 482 -4.58 15.83 24.87
C ASN A 482 -4.32 15.24 26.27
N THR A 483 -5.36 15.15 27.10
CA THR A 483 -5.24 14.49 28.41
C THR A 483 -5.28 12.96 28.26
N MET A 484 -6.16 12.46 27.39
CA MET A 484 -6.39 11.02 27.20
C MET A 484 -5.16 10.30 26.63
N ILE A 485 -4.41 10.90 25.71
CA ILE A 485 -3.24 10.25 25.09
C ILE A 485 -2.13 9.92 26.10
N CYS A 486 -1.92 10.78 27.10
CA CYS A 486 -0.97 10.52 28.19
C CYS A 486 -1.35 9.23 28.93
N ARG A 487 -2.63 9.07 29.25
CA ARG A 487 -3.14 7.89 29.94
C ARG A 487 -3.11 6.64 29.05
N TYR A 488 -3.44 6.80 27.76
CA TYR A 488 -3.37 5.73 26.77
C TYR A 488 -1.95 5.15 26.65
N LYS A 489 -0.92 6.02 26.59
CA LYS A 489 0.49 5.63 26.56
C LYS A 489 0.90 4.81 27.79
N GLU A 490 0.48 5.20 28.98
CA GLU A 490 0.77 4.45 30.22
C GLU A 490 0.09 3.07 30.23
N LEU A 491 -1.15 2.97 29.75
CA LEU A 491 -1.87 1.70 29.69
C LEU A 491 -1.27 0.73 28.68
N ILE A 492 -0.78 1.21 27.53
CA ILE A 492 -0.13 0.38 26.52
C ILE A 492 1.16 -0.28 27.04
N LYS A 493 1.94 0.43 27.87
CA LYS A 493 3.20 -0.10 28.43
C LYS A 493 2.99 -1.39 29.21
N LEU A 494 1.82 -1.59 29.82
CA LEU A 494 1.48 -2.80 30.58
C LEU A 494 1.49 -4.08 29.72
N PHE A 495 1.38 -3.95 28.39
CA PHE A 495 1.29 -5.07 27.46
C PHE A 495 2.44 -5.10 26.44
N THR A 496 3.40 -4.20 26.56
CA THR A 496 4.60 -4.21 25.73
C THR A 496 5.46 -5.41 26.12
N VAL A 497 5.81 -6.24 25.15
CA VAL A 497 6.73 -7.37 25.28
C VAL A 497 8.15 -6.82 25.15
N ASP A 498 9.01 -7.16 26.09
CA ASP A 498 10.46 -6.98 25.92
C ASP A 498 10.91 -7.79 24.70
N GLN A 499 11.12 -7.11 23.56
CA GLN A 499 11.90 -7.70 22.49
C GLN A 499 13.36 -7.68 22.95
N PRO A 500 14.08 -8.81 22.99
CA PRO A 500 15.52 -8.75 23.07
C PRO A 500 16.02 -7.99 21.84
N LEU A 501 16.63 -6.82 22.09
CA LEU A 501 17.31 -5.99 21.10
C LEU A 501 18.35 -6.78 20.30
#